data_AF-A0A838R0I0-F1
#
_entry.id   AF-A0A838R0I0-F1
#
_cell.length_a   1.000
_cell.length_b   1.000
_cell.length_c   1.000
_cell.angle_alpha   90.00
_cell.angle_beta   90.00
_cell.angle_gamma   90.00
#
_symmetry.space_group_name_H-M   'P 1'
#
loop_
_entity.id
_entity.type
_entity.pdbx_description
1 polymer ?
#
loop_
_entity_poly.entity_id
_entity_poly.type
_entity_poly.pdbx_seq_one_letter_code
_entity_poly.pdbx_strand_id
1 'polypeptide(L)'
;MRRPADLSRQELELVADTVQQALYLRYDPAQQSCCWDPDLDWSGFDVCAQLADVLNSLDLIPTEVAPFDPHVPQTKETLTTYDDGP
;
A
#
# COMPACT_ATOMS: atom_id res chain seq x y z
N MET A 1 -11.73 -3.50 -13.99
CA MET A 1 -11.14 -3.74 -12.67
C MET A 1 -10.39 -5.06 -12.69
N ARG A 2 -9.07 -4.94 -12.62
CA ARG A 2 -8.12 -6.05 -12.50
C ARG A 2 -8.14 -6.59 -11.07
N ARG A 3 -7.82 -7.88 -10.88
CA ARG A 3 -7.66 -8.44 -9.54
C ARG A 3 -6.23 -8.19 -9.05
N PRO A 4 -6.00 -7.89 -7.76
CA PRO A 4 -4.65 -7.73 -7.22
C PRO A 4 -3.74 -8.94 -7.47
N ALA A 5 -4.31 -10.15 -7.48
CA ALA A 5 -3.58 -11.39 -7.77
C ALA A 5 -3.05 -11.47 -9.22
N ASP A 6 -3.56 -10.65 -10.12
CA ASP A 6 -3.14 -10.61 -11.53
C ASP A 6 -1.98 -9.61 -11.75
N LEU A 7 -1.48 -8.94 -10.70
CA LEU A 7 -0.34 -8.02 -10.80
C LEU A 7 0.96 -8.78 -11.07
N SER A 8 1.76 -8.24 -11.98
CA SER A 8 3.12 -8.68 -12.20
C SER A 8 4.02 -8.27 -11.03
N ARG A 9 5.20 -8.90 -10.94
CA ARG A 9 6.23 -8.53 -9.96
C ARG A 9 6.58 -7.04 -10.02
N GLN A 10 6.74 -6.47 -11.21
CA GLN A 10 7.08 -5.05 -11.38
C GLN A 10 5.98 -4.12 -10.87
N GLU A 11 4.71 -4.49 -11.07
CA GLU A 11 3.58 -3.69 -10.58
C GLU A 11 3.45 -3.79 -9.06
N LEU A 12 3.72 -4.97 -8.47
CA LEU A 12 3.80 -5.12 -7.01
C LEU A 12 4.96 -4.30 -6.41
N GLU A 13 6.12 -4.32 -7.07
CA GLU A 13 7.27 -3.51 -6.67
C GLU A 13 6.94 -2.01 -6.73
N LEU A 14 6.22 -1.56 -7.76
CA LEU A 14 5.75 -0.17 -7.85
C LEU A 14 4.83 0.23 -6.69
N VAL A 15 3.87 -0.64 -6.33
CA VAL A 15 2.97 -0.37 -5.19
C VAL A 15 3.78 -0.30 -3.89
N ALA A 16 4.68 -1.26 -3.66
CA ALA A 16 5.52 -1.28 -2.46
C ALA A 16 6.43 -0.05 -2.37
N ASP A 17 7.07 0.33 -3.48
CA ASP A 17 7.92 1.51 -3.58
C ASP A 17 7.12 2.80 -3.30
N THR A 18 5.92 2.93 -3.87
CA THR A 18 5.03 4.07 -3.59
C THR A 18 4.68 4.18 -2.11
N VAL A 19 4.34 3.06 -1.46
CA VAL A 19 4.06 3.03 -0.02
C VAL A 19 5.29 3.41 0.80
N GLN A 20 6.45 2.87 0.46
CA GLN A 20 7.69 3.21 1.16
C GLN A 20 7.99 4.70 1.03
N GLN A 21 7.89 5.25 -0.16
CA GLN A 21 8.14 6.67 -0.41
C GLN A 21 7.16 7.55 0.37
N ALA A 22 5.87 7.23 0.35
CA ALA A 22 4.85 7.98 1.07
C ALA A 22 5.07 7.99 2.60
N LEU A 23 5.58 6.89 3.16
CA LEU A 23 5.78 6.74 4.61
C LEU A 23 7.13 7.29 5.09
N TYR A 24 8.19 7.19 4.28
CA TYR A 24 9.56 7.33 4.77
C TYR A 24 10.45 8.25 3.93
N LEU A 25 10.04 8.66 2.72
CA LEU A 25 10.89 9.50 1.89
C LEU A 25 10.67 10.97 2.24
N ARG A 26 11.71 11.62 2.77
CA ARG A 26 11.72 13.05 3.06
C ARG A 26 12.65 13.77 2.11
N TYR A 27 12.18 14.89 1.53
CA TYR A 27 13.04 15.84 0.85
C TYR A 27 13.81 16.70 1.85
N ASP A 28 15.14 16.67 1.78
CA ASP A 28 16.04 17.56 2.53
C ASP A 28 16.40 18.76 1.64
N PRO A 29 15.85 19.95 1.90
CA PRO A 29 16.13 21.15 1.10
C PRO A 29 17.58 21.63 1.24
N ALA A 30 18.27 21.31 2.34
CA ALA A 30 19.67 21.70 2.52
C ALA A 30 20.61 20.91 1.62
N GLN A 31 20.28 19.64 1.36
CA GLN A 31 21.04 18.75 0.50
C GLN A 31 20.49 18.66 -0.93
N GLN A 32 19.34 19.32 -1.18
CA GLN A 32 18.58 19.25 -2.42
C GLN A 32 18.33 17.80 -2.89
N SER A 33 18.13 16.90 -1.93
CA SER A 33 18.05 15.46 -2.17
C SER A 33 17.00 14.82 -1.28
N CYS A 34 16.60 13.59 -1.63
CA CYS A 34 15.71 12.80 -0.79
C CYS A 34 16.51 11.88 0.13
N CYS A 35 15.99 11.67 1.33
CA CYS A 35 16.53 10.77 2.33
C CYS A 35 15.42 9.90 2.92
N TRP A 36 15.79 8.69 3.33
CA TRP A 36 14.88 7.78 4.02
C TRP A 36 14.91 8.08 5.52
N ASP A 37 13.75 8.40 6.10
CA ASP A 37 13.59 8.67 7.51
C ASP A 37 12.46 7.79 8.10
N PRO A 38 12.78 6.78 8.92
CA PRO A 38 11.77 5.95 9.56
C PRO A 38 10.93 6.70 10.61
N ASP A 39 11.42 7.84 11.09
CA ASP A 39 10.75 8.70 12.08
C ASP A 39 9.96 9.83 11.42
N LEU A 40 9.80 9.82 10.08
CA LEU A 40 9.00 10.80 9.35
C LEU A 40 7.55 10.75 9.84
N ASP A 41 7.02 11.90 10.25
CA ASP A 41 5.60 12.05 10.49
C ASP A 41 4.86 12.20 9.16
N TRP A 42 3.80 11.41 8.99
CA TRP A 42 3.00 11.36 7.76
C TRP A 42 1.53 11.51 8.08
N SER A 43 0.80 12.19 7.20
CA SER A 43 -0.65 12.24 7.30
C SER A 43 -1.26 11.02 6.61
N GLY A 44 -2.20 10.34 7.27
CA GLY A 44 -2.92 9.23 6.64
C GLY A 44 -3.66 9.67 5.37
N PHE A 45 -4.06 10.94 5.30
CA PHE A 45 -4.70 11.52 4.12
C PHE A 45 -3.77 11.52 2.89
N ASP A 46 -2.55 12.03 3.04
CA ASP A 46 -1.58 12.13 1.94
C ASP A 46 -1.13 10.74 1.47
N VAL A 47 -0.93 9.81 2.41
CA VAL A 47 -0.62 8.41 2.11
C VAL A 47 -1.76 7.77 1.31
N CYS A 48 -3.01 7.95 1.74
CA CYS A 48 -4.17 7.43 1.01
C CYS A 48 -4.34 8.06 -0.37
N ALA A 49 -4.05 9.36 -0.53
CA ALA A 49 -4.13 10.04 -1.82
C ALA A 49 -3.11 9.47 -2.81
N GLN A 50 -1.84 9.34 -2.42
CA GLN A 50 -0.79 8.74 -3.26
C GLN A 50 -1.10 7.28 -3.62
N LEU A 51 -1.62 6.51 -2.65
CA LEU A 51 -2.06 5.14 -2.89
C LEU A 51 -3.23 5.06 -3.87
N ALA A 52 -4.19 5.98 -3.78
CA ALA A 52 -5.31 6.02 -4.71
C ALA A 52 -4.84 6.24 -6.15
N ASP A 53 -3.85 7.12 -6.35
CA ASP A 53 -3.29 7.40 -7.67
C ASP A 53 -2.61 6.16 -8.28
N VAL A 54 -1.75 5.45 -7.53
CA VAL A 54 -1.09 4.25 -8.04
C VAL A 54 -2.08 3.12 -8.31
N LEU A 55 -3.05 2.90 -7.43
CA LEU A 55 -4.08 1.87 -7.63
C LEU A 55 -4.97 2.19 -8.83
N ASN A 56 -5.28 3.47 -9.05
CA ASN A 56 -6.01 3.91 -10.24
C ASN A 56 -5.21 3.65 -11.53
N SER A 57 -3.90 3.93 -11.52
CA SER A 57 -3.03 3.65 -12.66
C SER A 57 -2.96 2.15 -13.04
N LEU A 58 -3.26 1.27 -12.09
CA LEU A 58 -3.23 -0.19 -12.25
C LEU A 58 -4.64 -0.82 -12.50
N ASP A 59 -5.69 0.00 -12.69
CA ASP A 59 -7.09 -0.45 -12.80
C ASP A 59 -7.56 -1.30 -11.61
N LEU A 60 -7.11 -0.94 -10.40
CA LEU A 60 -7.43 -1.62 -9.14
C LEU A 60 -8.49 -0.91 -8.30
N ILE A 61 -8.99 0.25 -8.72
CA ILE A 61 -10.04 0.96 -8.00
C ILE A 61 -11.37 0.21 -8.18
N PRO A 62 -12.04 -0.20 -7.08
CA PRO A 62 -13.34 -0.84 -7.17
C PRO A 62 -14.39 0.09 -7.79
N THR A 63 -15.12 -0.43 -8.76
CA THR A 63 -16.31 0.26 -9.33
C THR A 63 -17.48 0.30 -8.34
N GLU A 64 -17.50 -0.61 -7.36
CA GLU A 64 -18.48 -0.63 -6.28
C GLU A 64 -17.75 -0.65 -4.95
N VAL A 65 -18.02 0.37 -4.12
CA VAL A 65 -17.49 0.47 -2.76
C VAL A 65 -18.62 0.07 -1.82
N ALA A 66 -18.46 -1.06 -1.14
CA ALA A 66 -19.34 -1.40 -0.02
C ALA A 66 -19.13 -0.35 1.09
N PRO A 67 -20.21 0.16 1.72
CA PRO A 67 -20.08 1.07 2.84
C PRO A 67 -19.25 0.40 3.95
N PHE A 68 -18.39 1.18 4.61
CA PHE A 68 -17.64 0.70 5.76
C PHE A 68 -18.62 0.29 6.87
N ASP A 69 -18.55 -0.99 7.27
CA ASP A 69 -19.31 -1.52 8.39
C ASP A 69 -18.34 -1.89 9.54
N PRO A 70 -18.32 -1.14 10.65
CA PRO A 70 -17.45 -1.42 11.79
C PRO A 70 -17.80 -2.72 12.53
N HIS A 71 -18.92 -3.35 12.21
CA HIS A 71 -19.39 -4.58 12.85
C HIS A 71 -19.11 -5.84 12.02
N VAL A 72 -18.58 -5.70 10.79
CA VAL A 72 -18.09 -6.85 10.04
C VAL A 72 -16.74 -7.27 10.63
N PRO A 73 -16.62 -8.50 11.18
CA PRO A 73 -15.33 -9.00 11.61
C PRO A 73 -14.41 -9.06 10.39
N GLN A 74 -13.30 -8.31 10.43
CA GLN A 74 -12.28 -8.40 9.40
C GLN A 74 -11.70 -9.82 9.46
N THR A 75 -12.13 -10.67 8.54
CA THR A 75 -11.66 -12.04 8.43
C THR A 75 -10.17 -12.00 8.15
N LYS A 76 -9.37 -12.42 9.15
CA LYS A 76 -7.99 -12.84 8.96
C LYS A 76 -8.03 -14.11 8.10
N GLU A 77 -8.14 -13.97 6.79
CA GLU A 77 -8.04 -15.11 5.90
C GLU A 77 -6.57 -15.56 5.83
N THR A 78 -6.30 -16.60 6.64
CA THR A 78 -5.35 -17.69 6.41
C THR A 78 -3.86 -17.33 6.38
N LEU A 79 -3.31 -17.13 7.57
CA LEU A 79 -1.94 -17.56 7.85
C LEU A 79 -1.96 -19.10 7.80
N THR A 80 -1.71 -19.70 6.63
CA THR A 80 -1.44 -21.13 6.56
C THR A 80 -0.15 -21.37 7.33
N THR A 81 -0.28 -21.86 8.56
CA THR A 81 0.80 -22.49 9.30
C THR A 81 1.37 -23.58 8.40
N TYR A 82 2.63 -23.44 8.00
CA TYR A 82 3.38 -24.57 7.46
C TYR A 82 3.36 -25.65 8.56
N ASP A 83 2.69 -26.75 8.25
CA ASP A 83 2.70 -27.98 9.02
C ASP A 83 4.12 -28.55 8.92
N ASP A 84 4.92 -28.26 9.94
CA ASP A 84 6.26 -28.80 10.08
C ASP A 84 6.11 -30.13 10.82
N GLY A 85 6.26 -31.22 10.08
CA GLY A 85 6.39 -32.53 10.69
C GLY A 85 6.77 -33.61 9.70
N PRO A 86 7.15 -34.79 10.19
CA PRO A 86 7.93 -35.09 11.40
C PRO A 86 9.43 -35.32 11.11
#